data_AF-A0A5C5Q4H9-F1
#
_entry.id   AF-A0A5C5Q4H9-F1
#
_cell.length_a   1.000
_cell.length_b   1.000
_cell.length_c   1.000
_cell.angle_alpha   90.00
_cell.angle_beta   90.00
_cell.angle_gamma   90.00
#
_symmetry.space_group_name_H-M   'P 1'
#
loop_
_entity.id
_entity.type
_entity.pdbx_description
1 polymer ?
#
loop_
_entity_poly.entity_id
_entity_poly.type
_entity_poly.pdbx_seq_one_letter_code
_entity_poly.pdbx_strand_id
1 'polypeptide(L)'
;MNKQSAVSTIANEAVNQLEVALSYMAWIDSLSYAINRLLKEGHGQHAEQLAGVIQYLSCDYHDMLDSDVKNLNEELNTLDMRS
;
A
#
# COMPACT_ATOMS: atom_id res chain seq x y z
N MET A 1 -15.33 24.61 7.53
CA MET A 1 -14.76 24.21 6.24
C MET A 1 -15.88 24.12 5.22
N ASN A 2 -15.74 24.67 4.00
CA ASN A 2 -16.79 24.51 2.98
C ASN A 2 -16.66 23.16 2.26
N LYS A 3 -17.74 22.68 1.63
CA LYS A 3 -17.77 21.35 0.99
C LYS A 3 -16.65 21.17 -0.05
N GLN A 4 -16.38 22.17 -0.87
CA GLN A 4 -15.35 22.13 -1.90
C GLN A 4 -13.92 21.99 -1.32
N SER A 5 -13.65 22.68 -0.21
CA SER A 5 -12.40 22.54 0.54
C SER A 5 -12.25 21.14 1.13
N ALA A 6 -13.34 20.56 1.65
CA ALA A 6 -13.33 19.20 2.19
C ALA A 6 -13.04 18.16 1.09
N VAL A 7 -13.71 18.28 -0.06
CA VAL A 7 -13.47 17.40 -1.23
C VAL A 7 -12.03 17.49 -1.70
N SER A 8 -11.46 18.70 -1.79
CA SER A 8 -10.07 18.87 -2.23
C SER A 8 -9.08 18.25 -1.27
N THR A 9 -9.32 18.33 0.04
CA THR A 9 -8.46 17.67 1.04
C THR A 9 -8.50 16.15 0.89
N ILE A 10 -9.69 15.56 0.79
CA ILE A 10 -9.85 14.11 0.60
C ILE A 10 -9.21 13.65 -0.70
N ALA A 11 -9.38 14.40 -1.79
CA ALA A 11 -8.79 14.06 -3.08
C ALA A 11 -7.26 14.09 -3.03
N ASN A 12 -6.66 15.10 -2.39
CA ASN A 12 -5.21 15.16 -2.22
C ASN A 12 -4.69 14.02 -1.34
N GLU A 13 -5.39 13.68 -0.26
CA GLU A 13 -5.02 12.57 0.61
C GLU A 13 -5.07 11.24 -0.14
N ALA A 14 -6.14 10.98 -0.89
CA ALA A 14 -6.26 9.79 -1.73
C ALA A 14 -5.14 9.70 -2.78
N VAL A 15 -4.76 10.82 -3.39
CA VAL A 15 -3.62 10.86 -4.33
C VAL A 15 -2.31 10.52 -3.63
N ASN A 16 -2.03 11.13 -2.47
CA ASN A 16 -0.82 10.84 -1.70
C ASN A 16 -0.73 9.35 -1.33
N GLN A 17 -1.85 8.76 -0.89
CA GLN A 17 -1.91 7.33 -0.56
C GLN A 17 -1.63 6.45 -1.78
N LEU A 18 -2.15 6.81 -2.96
CA LEU A 18 -1.86 6.09 -4.20
C LEU A 18 -0.39 6.21 -4.62
N GLU A 19 0.25 7.37 -4.44
CA GLU A 19 1.69 7.55 -4.71
C GLU A 19 2.55 6.68 -3.78
N VAL A 20 2.18 6.59 -2.50
CA VAL A 20 2.81 5.67 -1.54
C VAL A 20 2.59 4.22 -1.97
N ALA A 21 1.37 3.84 -2.40
CA ALA A 21 1.07 2.50 -2.88
C ALA A 21 1.90 2.09 -4.09
N LEU A 22 2.07 3.00 -5.05
CA LEU A 22 2.95 2.76 -6.20
C LEU A 22 4.39 2.51 -5.77
N SER A 23 4.87 3.25 -4.77
CA SER A 23 6.23 3.07 -4.23
C SER A 23 6.38 1.71 -3.55
N TYR A 24 5.40 1.28 -2.74
CA TYR A 24 5.39 -0.05 -2.12
C TYR A 24 5.34 -1.18 -3.15
N MET A 25 4.52 -1.04 -4.21
CA MET A 25 4.46 -2.01 -5.30
C MET A 25 5.82 -2.15 -6.01
N ALA A 26 6.51 -1.04 -6.29
CA ALA A 26 7.84 -1.08 -6.88
C ALA A 26 8.87 -1.81 -6.01
N TRP A 27 8.76 -1.69 -4.68
CA TRP A 27 9.60 -2.43 -3.73
C TRP A 27 9.29 -3.93 -3.76
N ILE A 28 8.01 -4.30 -3.72
CA ILE A 28 7.56 -5.71 -3.80
C ILE A 28 8.03 -6.35 -5.11
N ASP A 29 7.91 -5.64 -6.24
CA ASP A 29 8.38 -6.11 -7.55
C ASP A 29 9.90 -6.33 -7.56
N SER A 30 10.66 -5.39 -7.00
CA SER A 30 12.12 -5.46 -6.92
C SER A 30 12.58 -6.64 -6.05
N LEU A 31 11.92 -6.86 -4.91
CA LEU A 31 12.22 -7.97 -4.01
C LEU A 31 11.81 -9.31 -4.64
N SER A 32 10.67 -9.36 -5.34
CA SER A 32 10.21 -10.54 -6.08
C SER A 32 11.18 -10.91 -7.20
N TYR A 33 11.73 -9.93 -7.91
CA TYR A 33 12.80 -10.13 -8.88
C TYR A 33 14.06 -10.71 -8.21
N ALA A 34 14.49 -10.17 -7.07
CA ALA A 34 15.65 -10.66 -6.33
C ALA A 34 15.47 -12.11 -5.86
N ILE A 35 14.30 -12.49 -5.35
CA ILE A 35 13.96 -13.87 -4.99
C ILE A 35 14.12 -14.79 -6.20
N ASN A 36 13.52 -14.43 -7.33
CA ASN A 36 13.60 -15.22 -8.54
C ASN A 36 15.04 -15.41 -9.01
N ARG A 37 15.87 -14.37 -8.88
CA ARG A 37 17.29 -14.44 -9.20
C ARG A 37 18.04 -15.38 -8.26
N LEU A 38 17.85 -15.24 -6.95
CA LEU A 38 18.48 -16.10 -5.94
C LEU A 38 18.12 -17.58 -6.15
N LEU A 39 16.87 -17.88 -6.49
CA LEU A 39 16.43 -19.24 -6.82
C LEU A 39 17.17 -19.79 -8.05
N LYS A 40 17.30 -19.01 -9.12
CA LYS A 40 18.04 -19.41 -10.34
C LYS A 40 19.53 -19.62 -10.09
N GLU A 41 20.11 -18.89 -9.15
CA GLU A 41 21.52 -19.00 -8.75
C GLU A 41 21.76 -20.12 -7.72
N GLY A 42 20.71 -20.85 -7.31
CA GLY A 42 20.80 -21.96 -6.34
C GLY A 42 20.85 -21.52 -4.88
N HIS A 43 20.59 -20.24 -4.59
CA HIS A 43 20.59 -19.64 -3.25
C HIS A 43 19.21 -19.75 -2.56
N GLY A 44 18.66 -20.97 -2.49
CA GLY A 44 17.30 -21.21 -1.99
C GLY A 44 17.01 -20.68 -0.59
N GLN A 45 17.94 -20.83 0.36
CA GLN A 45 17.77 -20.33 1.73
C GLN A 45 17.65 -18.79 1.78
N HIS A 46 18.46 -18.07 0.99
CA HIS A 46 18.37 -16.60 0.93
C HIS A 46 17.07 -16.15 0.26
N ALA A 47 16.62 -16.89 -0.76
CA ALA A 47 15.33 -16.64 -1.40
C ALA A 47 14.15 -16.84 -0.43
N GLU A 48 14.19 -17.88 0.41
CA GLU A 48 13.17 -18.15 1.43
C GLU A 48 13.15 -17.06 2.51
N GLN A 49 14.31 -16.64 3.01
CA GLN A 49 14.41 -15.53 3.95
C GLN A 49 13.83 -14.23 3.38
N LEU A 50 14.17 -13.93 2.12
CA LEU A 50 13.68 -12.73 1.44
C LEU A 50 12.17 -12.83 1.17
N ALA A 51 11.63 -14.01 0.86
CA ALA A 51 10.20 -14.24 0.72
C ALA A 51 9.45 -13.95 2.03
N GLY A 52 10.00 -14.37 3.17
CA GLY A 52 9.45 -14.04 4.48
C GLY A 52 9.41 -12.54 4.76
N VAL A 53 10.45 -11.81 4.37
CA VAL A 53 10.50 -10.35 4.49
C VAL A 53 9.45 -9.68 3.60
N ILE A 54 9.32 -10.09 2.33
CA ILE A 54 8.27 -9.56 1.45
C ILE A 54 6.89 -9.82 2.06
N GLN A 55 6.64 -11.05 2.51
CA GLN A 55 5.35 -11.40 3.10
C GLN A 55 5.01 -10.51 4.30
N TYR A 56 5.97 -10.31 5.21
CA TYR A 56 5.79 -9.41 6.35
C TYR A 56 5.44 -7.99 5.90
N LEU A 57 6.21 -7.43 4.96
CA LEU A 57 5.99 -6.06 4.46
C LEU A 57 4.65 -5.92 3.72
N SER A 58 4.26 -6.93 2.95
CA SER A 58 2.98 -6.93 2.24
C SER A 58 1.79 -7.03 3.21
N CYS A 59 1.90 -7.81 4.28
CA CYS A 59 0.87 -7.88 5.32
C CYS A 59 0.74 -6.55 6.08
N ASP A 60 1.86 -5.99 6.54
CA ASP A 60 1.87 -4.70 7.25
C ASP A 60 1.29 -3.58 6.39
N TYR A 61 1.67 -3.53 5.11
CA TYR A 61 1.15 -2.54 4.19
C TYR A 61 -0.34 -2.74 3.86
N HIS A 62 -0.79 -3.99 3.76
CA HIS A 62 -2.21 -4.31 3.59
C HIS A 62 -3.03 -3.81 4.78
N ASP A 63 -2.58 -4.06 6.01
CA ASP A 63 -3.27 -3.60 7.22
C ASP A 63 -3.33 -2.06 7.30
N MET A 64 -2.25 -1.38 6.86
CA MET A 64 -2.23 0.09 6.74
C MET A 64 -3.30 0.58 5.75
N LEU A 65 -3.37 -0.04 4.56
CA LEU A 65 -4.37 0.32 3.54
C LEU A 65 -5.80 0.09 4.01
N ASP A 66 -6.07 -1.03 4.71
CA ASP A 66 -7.41 -1.30 5.26
C ASP A 66 -7.83 -0.22 6.27
N SER A 67 -6.89 0.24 7.11
CA SER A 67 -7.11 1.35 8.04
C SER A 67 -7.39 2.65 7.29
N ASP A 68 -6.60 2.99 6.27
CA ASP A 68 -6.75 4.22 5.50
C ASP A 68 -8.08 4.25 4.72
N VAL A 69 -8.46 3.14 4.09
CA VAL A 69 -9.76 2.99 3.42
C VAL A 69 -10.91 3.17 4.40
N LYS A 70 -10.80 2.61 5.61
CA LYS A 70 -11.82 2.78 6.64
C LYS A 70 -11.94 4.26 7.06
N ASN A 71 -10.81 4.92 7.32
CA ASN A 71 -10.78 6.34 7.70
C ASN A 71 -11.39 7.24 6.61
N LEU A 72 -10.99 7.05 5.35
CA LEU A 72 -11.56 7.80 4.22
C LEU A 72 -13.07 7.58 4.07
N ASN A 73 -13.55 6.36 4.31
CA ASN A 73 -14.98 6.07 4.28
C ASN A 73 -15.74 6.75 5.42
N GLU A 74 -15.17 6.80 6.62
CA GLU A 74 -15.75 7.53 7.76
C GLU A 74 -15.81 9.03 7.49
N GLU A 75 -14.76 9.61 6.90
CA GLU A 75 -14.75 11.02 6.48
C GLU A 75 -15.81 11.32 5.41
N LEU A 76 -15.92 10.47 4.38
CA LEU A 76 -16.92 10.62 3.33
C LEU A 76 -18.35 10.47 3.84
N ASN A 77 -18.61 9.55 4.78
CA ASN A 77 -19.92 9.38 5.41
C ASN A 77 -20.26 10.60 6.27
N THR A 78 -19.29 11.15 7.01
CA THR A 78 -19.49 12.38 7.81
C THR A 78 -19.87 13.58 6.94
N LEU A 79 -19.47 13.58 5.67
CA LEU A 79 -19.77 14.63 4.71
C LEU A 79 -21.04 14.37 3.87
N ASP A 80 -21.79 13.28 4.12
CA ASP A 80 -22.91 12.80 3.29
C ASP A 80 -22.52 12.69 1.80
N MET A 81 -21.32 12.18 1.53
CA MET A 81 -20.74 12.11 0.18
C MET A 81 -20.72 10.70 -0.43
N ARG A 82 -20.94 9.65 0.37
CA ARG A 82 -21.25 8.30 -0.14
C ARG A 82 -22.76 8.14 -0.23
N SER A 83 -23.29 8.02 -1.45
CA SER A 83 -24.67 7.60 -1.75
C SER A 83 -24.75 6.09 -1.91
#